data_AF-A0A2V8LAR6-F1
#
_entry.id   AF-A0A2V8LAR6-F1
#
_cell.length_a   1.000
_cell.length_b   1.000
_cell.length_c   1.000
_cell.angle_alpha   90.00
_cell.angle_beta   90.00
_cell.angle_gamma   90.00
#
_symmetry.space_group_name_H-M   'P 1'
#
loop_
_entity.id
_entity.type
_entity.pdbx_description
1 polymer ?
#
loop_
_entity_poly.entity_id
_entity_poly.type
_entity_poly.pdbx_seq_one_letter_code
_entity_poly.pdbx_strand_id
1 'polypeptide(L)'
;MSKTNQSAVKPAHSKKENPVREGFRTITPYLVVDDVHAEVEFLTRAFGAEGQVYGLGTQGGFHGEYKIGESMIMVGGGGKGSAWKGNAFPGSMHLYVEDVDATYDRALQAGATSLYAPREQPFGDRDCGIQDAGGNQWFLGTRLGGAHVPEGAHNLMAHLRPKGAPRMIDFLKQAFGAQEVLVHRSPDGVIHYARMSIGDAVIEMGEAHGQWQPMPAVFMMYVDDVDESYERAIKAEGALAKDPPKLQPHGARVGSITDPFDNVWYIASQMKSMEEESTEPERKPMGAPKLFRIALQVGDLGKAGEFYSKLLDDPGIPIPRGSRHYFNCGPVILALVDVAKGGGEKPQPTPDYVYFAVENLEEVFERAKALNCLAKDRYHDQEAGQIVKRPWGEVSFYIEDPWGNGLCFVDETTLFTGK
;
A
#
# COMPACT_ATOMS: atom_id res chain seq x y z
N MET A 1 25.27 57.03 -27.61
CA MET A 1 24.74 55.66 -27.61
C MET A 1 25.06 55.03 -26.27
N SER A 2 24.14 55.14 -25.31
CA SER A 2 24.28 54.55 -23.97
C SER A 2 23.21 53.46 -23.84
N LYS A 3 23.63 52.21 -23.67
CA LYS A 3 22.74 51.08 -23.42
C LYS A 3 22.47 51.02 -21.92
N THR A 4 21.25 51.36 -21.53
CA THR A 4 20.78 51.29 -20.15
C THR A 4 20.58 49.83 -19.76
N ASN A 5 21.29 49.42 -18.71
CA ASN A 5 21.29 48.10 -18.12
C ASN A 5 19.96 47.89 -17.37
N GLN A 6 19.06 47.06 -17.91
CA GLN A 6 17.87 46.62 -17.16
C GLN A 6 18.30 45.52 -16.19
N SER A 7 18.46 45.89 -14.92
CA SER A 7 18.53 44.94 -13.82
C SER A 7 17.20 44.19 -13.75
N ALA A 8 17.23 42.89 -14.05
CA ALA A 8 16.09 42.00 -13.83
C ALA A 8 15.74 41.98 -12.34
N VAL A 9 14.57 42.54 -12.01
CA VAL A 9 13.98 42.45 -10.68
C VAL A 9 13.59 40.99 -10.45
N LYS A 10 14.22 40.32 -9.48
CA LYS A 10 13.79 38.98 -9.02
C LYS A 10 12.36 39.10 -8.45
N PRO A 11 11.40 38.25 -8.85
CA PRO A 11 10.07 38.29 -8.28
C PRO A 11 10.12 37.93 -6.79
N ALA A 12 9.33 38.66 -6.00
CA ALA A 12 9.19 38.50 -4.56
C ALA A 12 8.73 37.08 -4.22
N HIS A 13 9.35 36.49 -3.19
CA HIS A 13 9.05 35.15 -2.68
C HIS A 13 7.57 35.00 -2.33
N SER A 14 6.85 34.20 -3.12
CA SER A 14 5.56 33.63 -2.72
C SER A 14 5.78 32.78 -1.46
N LYS A 15 4.74 32.64 -0.61
CA LYS A 15 4.74 31.72 0.53
C LYS A 15 5.40 30.39 0.12
N LYS A 16 6.46 29.98 0.82
CA LYS A 16 7.05 28.64 0.65
C LYS A 16 5.99 27.61 1.02
N GLU A 17 5.39 26.98 0.03
CA GLU A 17 4.61 25.76 0.21
C GLU A 17 5.55 24.65 0.69
N ASN A 18 5.04 23.75 1.54
CA ASN A 18 5.84 22.64 2.05
C ASN A 18 6.18 21.70 0.87
N PRO A 19 7.46 21.43 0.55
CA PRO A 19 7.83 20.62 -0.60
C PRO A 19 7.38 19.16 -0.47
N VAL A 20 7.07 18.71 0.75
CA VAL A 20 6.65 17.34 1.08
C VAL A 20 5.13 17.26 1.20
N ARG A 21 4.51 16.37 0.42
CA ARG A 21 3.07 16.04 0.50
C ARG A 21 2.73 15.34 1.82
N GLU A 22 1.47 15.44 2.25
CA GLU A 22 0.99 14.68 3.41
C GLU A 22 1.27 13.17 3.25
N GLY A 23 1.79 12.53 4.31
CA GLY A 23 2.20 11.12 4.33
C GLY A 23 3.57 10.84 3.69
N PHE A 24 4.05 11.70 2.79
CA PHE A 24 5.40 11.61 2.25
C PHE A 24 6.41 12.15 3.25
N ARG A 25 7.66 11.78 3.03
CA ARG A 25 8.82 12.32 3.75
C ARG A 25 9.76 12.96 2.76
N THR A 26 10.70 13.75 3.28
CA THR A 26 11.82 14.32 2.52
C THR A 26 12.48 13.27 1.64
N ILE A 27 12.53 12.01 2.09
CA ILE A 27 12.97 10.85 1.31
C ILE A 27 11.89 9.78 1.40
N THR A 28 11.36 9.38 0.25
CA THR A 28 10.36 8.31 0.12
C THR A 28 10.99 7.14 -0.65
N PRO A 29 10.98 5.91 -0.10
CA PRO A 29 11.48 4.74 -0.81
C PRO A 29 10.71 4.51 -2.11
N TYR A 30 11.43 4.16 -3.17
CA TYR A 30 10.84 3.86 -4.48
C TYR A 30 11.30 2.47 -4.93
N LEU A 31 10.39 1.50 -4.93
CA LEU A 31 10.62 0.17 -5.49
C LEU A 31 10.43 0.19 -7.00
N VAL A 32 11.41 -0.34 -7.73
CA VAL A 32 11.28 -0.58 -9.17
C VAL A 32 11.17 -2.07 -9.39
N VAL A 33 10.04 -2.53 -9.93
CA VAL A 33 9.68 -3.95 -10.02
C VAL A 33 9.25 -4.33 -11.44
N ASP A 34 9.34 -5.63 -11.74
CA ASP A 34 8.92 -6.16 -13.04
C ASP A 34 7.38 -6.20 -13.18
N ASP A 35 6.65 -6.33 -12.07
CA ASP A 35 5.20 -6.31 -12.03
C ASP A 35 4.69 -5.46 -10.85
N VAL A 36 4.27 -4.23 -11.14
CA VAL A 36 3.75 -3.29 -10.13
C VAL A 36 2.47 -3.82 -9.50
N HIS A 37 1.61 -4.52 -10.24
CA HIS A 37 0.35 -5.02 -9.70
C HIS A 37 0.56 -6.16 -8.71
N ALA A 38 1.50 -7.06 -9.00
CA ALA A 38 1.87 -8.13 -8.07
C ALA A 38 2.52 -7.57 -6.79
N GLU A 39 3.41 -6.59 -6.93
CA GLU A 39 4.07 -5.96 -5.79
C GLU A 39 3.06 -5.25 -4.87
N VAL A 40 2.14 -4.46 -5.42
CA VAL A 40 1.15 -3.76 -4.57
C VAL A 40 0.15 -4.71 -3.93
N GLU A 41 -0.17 -5.85 -4.56
CA GLU A 41 -0.97 -6.91 -3.93
C GLU A 41 -0.23 -7.50 -2.74
N PHE A 42 1.08 -7.78 -2.89
CA PHE A 42 1.92 -8.24 -1.79
C PHE A 42 1.94 -7.23 -0.63
N LEU A 43 2.22 -5.95 -0.91
CA LEU A 43 2.21 -4.90 0.12
C LEU A 43 0.86 -4.79 0.83
N THR A 44 -0.24 -4.91 0.09
CA THR A 44 -1.60 -4.87 0.65
C THR A 44 -1.83 -6.05 1.58
N ARG A 45 -1.52 -7.27 1.14
CA ARG A 45 -1.77 -8.51 1.89
C ARG A 45 -0.84 -8.70 3.09
N ALA A 46 0.45 -8.39 2.92
CA ALA A 46 1.45 -8.56 3.96
C ALA A 46 1.39 -7.45 5.01
N PHE A 47 1.32 -6.19 4.54
CA PHE A 47 1.54 -5.01 5.38
C PHE A 47 0.32 -4.10 5.53
N GLY A 48 -0.83 -4.45 4.94
CA GLY A 48 -2.04 -3.62 4.99
C GLY A 48 -1.87 -2.30 4.24
N ALA A 49 -1.06 -2.29 3.17
CA ALA A 49 -0.82 -1.09 2.40
C ALA A 49 -2.09 -0.58 1.71
N GLU A 50 -2.33 0.73 1.77
CA GLU A 50 -3.48 1.40 1.15
C GLU A 50 -3.02 2.41 0.10
N GLY A 51 -3.55 2.34 -1.11
CA GLY A 51 -3.09 3.23 -2.17
C GLY A 51 -3.70 2.91 -3.52
N GLN A 52 -3.06 3.46 -4.56
CA GLN A 52 -3.49 3.23 -5.93
C GLN A 52 -2.32 3.19 -6.89
N VAL A 53 -2.49 2.38 -7.94
CA VAL A 53 -1.66 2.42 -9.15
C VAL A 53 -2.23 3.49 -10.07
N TYR A 54 -1.40 4.47 -10.39
CA TYR A 54 -1.58 5.45 -11.44
C TYR A 54 -1.19 4.83 -12.79
N GLY A 55 -1.79 5.34 -13.86
CA GLY A 55 -1.62 4.82 -15.23
C GLY A 55 -0.18 4.90 -15.76
N LEU A 56 -0.03 4.60 -17.05
CA LEU A 56 1.28 4.52 -17.70
C LEU A 56 2.03 5.86 -17.64
N GLY A 57 3.19 5.87 -16.99
CA GLY A 57 4.14 6.99 -17.00
C GLY A 57 4.78 7.19 -18.38
N THR A 58 5.56 8.26 -18.53
CA THR A 58 6.21 8.62 -19.81
C THR A 58 7.17 7.57 -20.36
N GLN A 59 7.67 6.67 -19.50
CA GLN A 59 8.51 5.52 -19.87
C GLN A 59 7.69 4.24 -20.15
N GLY A 60 6.37 4.33 -20.19
CA GLY A 60 5.47 3.21 -20.46
C GLY A 60 5.29 2.21 -19.32
N GLY A 61 5.79 2.53 -18.12
CA GLY A 61 5.63 1.75 -16.88
C GLY A 61 4.48 2.24 -16.00
N PHE A 62 4.06 1.44 -15.04
CA PHE A 62 3.11 1.86 -14.01
C PHE A 62 3.82 2.64 -12.89
N HIS A 63 3.05 3.44 -12.18
CA HIS A 63 3.47 4.15 -10.96
C HIS A 63 2.40 3.96 -9.89
N GLY A 64 2.76 3.67 -8.66
CA GLY A 64 1.85 3.48 -7.55
C GLY A 64 2.36 4.21 -6.31
N GLU A 65 1.44 4.73 -5.52
CA GLU A 65 1.75 5.35 -4.24
C GLU A 65 0.87 4.69 -3.17
N TYR A 66 1.51 4.13 -2.17
CA TYR A 66 0.87 3.33 -1.13
C TYR A 66 1.32 3.80 0.26
N LYS A 67 0.37 3.90 1.17
CA LYS A 67 0.58 4.20 2.59
C LYS A 67 0.71 2.87 3.34
N ILE A 68 1.77 2.73 4.13
CA ILE A 68 1.93 1.66 5.12
C ILE A 68 2.11 2.36 6.46
N GLY A 69 1.26 2.07 7.44
CA GLY A 69 1.27 2.81 8.71
C GLY A 69 1.10 4.31 8.45
N GLU A 70 2.10 5.13 8.76
CA GLU A 70 2.08 6.59 8.59
C GLU A 70 3.02 7.10 7.48
N SER A 71 3.66 6.18 6.73
CA SER A 71 4.65 6.49 5.71
C SER A 71 4.19 6.04 4.33
N MET A 72 4.55 6.82 3.31
CA MET A 72 4.35 6.46 1.91
C MET A 72 5.52 5.63 1.37
N ILE A 73 5.20 4.76 0.42
CA ILE A 73 6.14 4.07 -0.47
C ILE A 73 5.67 4.26 -1.91
N MET A 74 6.62 4.36 -2.83
CA MET A 74 6.35 4.36 -4.26
C MET A 74 6.76 3.05 -4.89
N VAL A 75 5.97 2.60 -5.86
CA VAL A 75 6.22 1.39 -6.63
C VAL A 75 6.07 1.72 -8.10
N GLY A 76 6.98 1.26 -8.94
CA GLY A 76 6.94 1.56 -10.36
C GLY A 76 7.68 0.54 -11.18
N GLY A 77 7.49 0.59 -12.48
CA GLY A 77 8.10 -0.37 -13.41
C GLY A 77 7.07 -1.07 -14.27
N GLY A 78 7.24 -2.38 -14.43
CA GLY A 78 6.53 -3.18 -15.42
C GLY A 78 5.17 -3.69 -14.96
N GLY A 79 4.61 -4.59 -15.78
CA GLY A 79 3.34 -5.26 -15.55
C GLY A 79 2.64 -5.61 -16.86
N LYS A 80 1.58 -6.41 -16.79
CA LYS A 80 0.82 -6.79 -17.99
C LYS A 80 0.27 -5.54 -18.69
N GLY A 81 0.60 -5.38 -19.97
CA GLY A 81 0.18 -4.22 -20.77
C GLY A 81 1.10 -3.00 -20.65
N SER A 82 2.17 -3.09 -19.85
CA SER A 82 3.22 -2.08 -19.81
C SER A 82 4.12 -2.15 -21.06
N ALA A 83 4.55 -0.98 -21.54
CA ALA A 83 5.57 -0.86 -22.59
C ALA A 83 6.99 -0.67 -22.01
N TRP A 84 7.13 -0.66 -20.67
CA TRP A 84 8.39 -0.45 -19.97
C TRP A 84 9.42 -1.52 -20.34
N LYS A 85 10.69 -1.09 -20.45
CA LYS A 85 11.84 -1.91 -20.87
C LYS A 85 13.00 -1.85 -19.88
N GLY A 86 12.78 -1.31 -18.68
CA GLY A 86 13.76 -1.33 -17.61
C GLY A 86 13.87 -2.71 -16.96
N ASN A 87 14.79 -2.83 -16.01
CA ASN A 87 14.92 -4.00 -15.14
C ASN A 87 14.42 -3.61 -13.74
N ALA A 88 13.83 -4.58 -13.02
CA ALA A 88 13.64 -4.44 -11.58
C ALA A 88 14.93 -3.99 -10.88
N PHE A 89 14.75 -3.19 -9.83
CA PHE A 89 15.82 -2.62 -9.02
C PHE A 89 15.46 -2.82 -7.55
N PRO A 90 15.72 -4.04 -7.01
CA PRO A 90 15.25 -4.40 -5.69
C PRO A 90 15.88 -3.54 -4.59
N GLY A 91 15.07 -3.10 -3.62
CA GLY A 91 15.51 -2.29 -2.49
C GLY A 91 15.54 -3.05 -1.16
N SER A 92 16.09 -2.39 -0.13
CA SER A 92 16.02 -2.86 1.26
C SER A 92 15.33 -1.82 2.15
N MET A 93 14.42 -2.30 3.00
CA MET A 93 13.57 -1.48 3.85
C MET A 93 13.57 -2.01 5.28
N HIS A 94 13.45 -1.10 6.24
CA HIS A 94 13.09 -1.42 7.61
C HIS A 94 11.65 -0.97 7.83
N LEU A 95 10.79 -1.91 8.21
CA LEU A 95 9.38 -1.67 8.52
C LEU A 95 9.08 -2.08 9.97
N TYR A 96 8.80 -1.10 10.83
CA TYR A 96 8.23 -1.37 12.14
C TYR A 96 6.73 -1.66 12.04
N VAL A 97 6.30 -2.70 12.72
CA VAL A 97 4.91 -3.17 12.80
C VAL A 97 4.53 -3.45 14.24
N GLU A 98 3.23 -3.43 14.53
CA GLU A 98 2.70 -3.70 15.87
C GLU A 98 3.01 -5.13 16.34
N ASP A 99 2.91 -6.10 15.42
CA ASP A 99 3.18 -7.51 15.67
C ASP A 99 4.02 -8.09 14.53
N VAL A 100 5.31 -8.28 14.80
CA VAL A 100 6.27 -8.81 13.83
C VAL A 100 6.00 -10.26 13.46
N ASP A 101 5.55 -11.10 14.40
CA ASP A 101 5.27 -12.52 14.13
C ASP A 101 4.06 -12.67 13.21
N ALA A 102 2.96 -11.98 13.53
CA ALA A 102 1.76 -12.01 12.70
C ALA A 102 2.02 -11.41 11.30
N THR A 103 2.82 -10.36 11.21
CA THR A 103 3.18 -9.75 9.92
C THR A 103 4.09 -10.65 9.10
N TYR A 104 5.07 -11.30 9.74
CA TYR A 104 5.93 -12.29 9.11
C TYR A 104 5.11 -13.45 8.52
N ASP A 105 4.18 -14.02 9.29
CA ASP A 105 3.31 -15.11 8.81
C ASP A 105 2.44 -14.68 7.63
N ARG A 106 1.82 -13.48 7.69
CA ARG A 106 1.07 -12.92 6.55
C ARG A 106 1.93 -12.74 5.31
N ALA A 107 3.17 -12.27 5.48
CA ALA A 107 4.07 -12.07 4.36
C ALA A 107 4.49 -13.40 3.71
N LEU A 108 4.75 -14.45 4.50
CA LEU A 108 5.00 -15.80 3.97
C LEU A 108 3.78 -16.34 3.21
N GLN A 109 2.57 -16.15 3.74
CA GLN A 109 1.32 -16.52 3.05
C GLN A 109 1.08 -15.70 1.77
N ALA A 110 1.62 -14.48 1.70
CA ALA A 110 1.62 -13.64 0.52
C ALA A 110 2.75 -13.98 -0.48
N GLY A 111 3.56 -15.01 -0.21
CA GLY A 111 4.60 -15.50 -1.12
C GLY A 111 6.01 -15.01 -0.84
N ALA A 112 6.26 -14.31 0.26
CA ALA A 112 7.61 -13.97 0.67
C ALA A 112 8.41 -15.21 1.10
N THR A 113 9.74 -15.13 0.93
CA THR A 113 10.68 -16.11 1.46
C THR A 113 11.29 -15.59 2.75
N SER A 114 11.41 -16.46 3.76
CA SER A 114 12.12 -16.13 5.00
C SER A 114 13.62 -15.98 4.76
N LEU A 115 14.19 -14.87 5.21
CA LEU A 115 15.63 -14.71 5.37
C LEU A 115 16.07 -15.17 6.76
N TYR A 116 15.28 -14.84 7.79
CA TYR A 116 15.36 -15.41 9.13
C TYR A 116 14.06 -15.15 9.90
N ALA A 117 13.68 -16.08 10.78
CA ALA A 117 12.45 -16.03 11.55
C ALA A 117 12.51 -14.99 12.71
N PRO A 118 11.34 -14.54 13.21
CA PRO A 118 11.23 -13.62 14.34
C PRO A 118 12.03 -14.03 15.57
N ARG A 119 12.87 -13.13 16.06
CA ARG A 119 13.69 -13.32 17.26
C ARG A 119 13.92 -12.02 18.01
N GLU A 120 14.15 -12.12 19.31
CA GLU A 120 14.54 -10.97 20.13
C GLU A 120 16.00 -10.62 19.88
N GLN A 121 16.26 -9.32 19.82
CA GLN A 121 17.58 -8.75 19.56
C GLN A 121 18.13 -8.10 20.83
N PRO A 122 19.45 -8.07 21.01
CA PRO A 122 20.09 -7.48 22.19
C PRO A 122 19.88 -5.96 22.30
N PHE A 123 19.43 -5.31 21.24
CA PHE A 123 19.07 -3.89 21.21
C PHE A 123 17.57 -3.62 21.48
N GLY A 124 16.82 -4.64 21.89
CA GLY A 124 15.45 -4.49 22.41
C GLY A 124 14.34 -4.50 21.35
N ASP A 125 14.65 -4.90 20.12
CA ASP A 125 13.64 -5.18 19.10
C ASP A 125 13.39 -6.69 19.00
N ARG A 126 12.16 -7.07 18.67
CA ARG A 126 11.89 -8.37 18.06
C ARG A 126 11.84 -8.16 16.56
N ASP A 127 12.70 -8.84 15.81
CA ASP A 127 12.83 -8.63 14.36
C ASP A 127 12.86 -9.93 13.55
N CYS A 128 12.58 -9.81 12.27
CA CYS A 128 12.75 -10.86 11.26
C CYS A 128 13.17 -10.26 9.92
N GLY A 129 13.66 -11.11 9.01
CA GLY A 129 13.94 -10.72 7.63
C GLY A 129 13.15 -11.56 6.64
N ILE A 130 12.58 -10.91 5.64
CA ILE A 130 11.91 -11.58 4.51
C ILE A 130 12.36 -10.96 3.17
N GLN A 131 12.19 -11.73 2.11
CA GLN A 131 12.36 -11.27 0.73
C GLN A 131 11.06 -11.51 -0.04
N ASP A 132 10.53 -10.48 -0.69
CA ASP A 132 9.35 -10.61 -1.55
C ASP A 132 9.68 -11.24 -2.91
N ALA A 133 8.66 -11.43 -3.75
CA ALA A 133 8.81 -12.00 -5.09
C ALA A 133 9.55 -11.07 -6.07
N GLY A 134 9.52 -9.75 -5.84
CA GLY A 134 10.30 -8.76 -6.58
C GLY A 134 11.78 -8.74 -6.20
N GLY A 135 12.16 -9.48 -5.15
CA GLY A 135 13.52 -9.54 -4.62
C GLY A 135 13.83 -8.44 -3.61
N ASN A 136 12.87 -7.58 -3.24
CA ASN A 136 13.11 -6.57 -2.20
C ASN A 136 13.21 -7.26 -0.84
N GLN A 137 14.05 -6.70 0.03
CA GLN A 137 14.31 -7.24 1.35
C GLN A 137 13.71 -6.35 2.43
N TRP A 138 12.87 -6.95 3.27
CA TRP A 138 12.18 -6.28 4.35
C TRP A 138 12.70 -6.81 5.68
N PHE A 139 13.24 -5.91 6.48
CA PHE A 139 13.54 -6.15 7.87
C PHE A 139 12.35 -5.64 8.68
N LEU A 140 11.61 -6.55 9.30
CA LEU A 140 10.41 -6.22 10.06
C LEU A 140 10.77 -6.19 11.54
N GLY A 141 10.29 -5.19 12.26
CA GLY A 141 10.64 -5.00 13.67
C GLY A 141 9.45 -4.59 14.54
N THR A 142 9.49 -4.98 15.80
CA THR A 142 8.63 -4.46 16.87
C THR A 142 9.51 -4.11 18.05
N ARG A 143 9.53 -2.83 18.47
CA ARG A 143 10.22 -2.40 19.68
C ARG A 143 9.55 -2.98 20.92
N LEU A 144 10.34 -3.68 21.74
CA LEU A 144 9.88 -4.24 23.01
C LEU A 144 9.93 -3.18 24.12
N GLY A 145 8.97 -3.27 25.06
CA GLY A 145 8.96 -2.43 26.26
C GLY A 145 8.48 -0.99 26.07
N GLY A 146 7.75 -0.69 24.98
CA GLY A 146 7.21 0.65 24.70
C GLY A 146 6.31 0.70 23.46
N ALA A 147 6.29 1.85 22.78
CA ALA A 147 5.68 1.96 21.46
C ALA A 147 6.44 1.07 20.46
N HIS A 148 5.71 0.43 19.53
CA HIS A 148 6.30 -0.52 18.58
C HIS A 148 7.27 0.14 17.58
N VAL A 149 7.08 1.42 17.29
CA VAL A 149 8.06 2.26 16.57
C VAL A 149 8.92 3.00 17.59
N PRO A 150 10.26 2.90 17.54
CA PRO A 150 11.14 3.66 18.42
C PRO A 150 10.99 5.17 18.22
N GLU A 151 11.18 5.93 19.30
CA GLU A 151 11.21 7.39 19.23
C GLU A 151 12.26 7.88 18.22
N GLY A 152 11.86 8.84 17.37
CA GLY A 152 12.72 9.38 16.31
C GLY A 152 12.90 8.47 15.09
N ALA A 153 12.24 7.32 15.02
CA ALA A 153 12.12 6.51 13.81
C ALA A 153 10.75 6.72 13.14
N HIS A 154 10.66 6.32 11.87
CA HIS A 154 9.39 6.19 11.15
C HIS A 154 9.02 4.72 11.03
N ASN A 155 7.75 4.42 10.81
CA ASN A 155 7.34 3.03 10.67
C ASN A 155 7.96 2.39 9.42
N LEU A 156 8.11 3.13 8.31
CA LEU A 156 8.86 2.68 7.14
C LEU A 156 10.07 3.59 6.90
N MET A 157 11.25 2.98 6.75
CA MET A 157 12.50 3.65 6.44
C MET A 157 13.26 2.91 5.36
N ALA A 158 13.97 3.66 4.52
CA ALA A 158 14.95 3.10 3.61
C ALA A 158 16.13 2.51 4.40
N HIS A 159 16.62 1.34 3.96
CA HIS A 159 17.77 0.69 4.55
C HIS A 159 18.86 0.47 3.50
N LEU A 160 19.99 1.17 3.63
CA LEU A 160 21.12 1.09 2.72
C LEU A 160 22.13 0.02 3.16
N ARG A 161 22.77 -0.63 2.18
CA ARG A 161 23.85 -1.60 2.43
C ARG A 161 25.13 -1.27 1.67
N PRO A 162 25.79 -0.14 1.98
CA PRO A 162 27.01 0.24 1.31
C PRO A 162 28.18 -0.68 1.72
N LYS A 163 29.15 -0.87 0.83
CA LYS A 163 30.48 -1.39 1.18
C LYS A 163 31.41 -0.22 1.45
N GLY A 164 31.84 -0.01 2.69
CA GLY A 164 32.50 1.23 3.11
C GLY A 164 31.50 2.32 3.51
N ALA A 165 30.64 2.01 4.50
CA ALA A 165 29.61 2.91 5.00
C ALA A 165 30.06 4.33 5.39
N PRO A 166 31.29 4.57 5.91
CA PRO A 166 31.77 5.94 6.14
C PRO A 166 31.71 6.84 4.91
N ARG A 167 32.03 6.32 3.72
CA ARG A 167 31.97 7.09 2.46
C ARG A 167 30.51 7.41 2.05
N MET A 168 29.56 6.54 2.37
CA MET A 168 28.14 6.80 2.17
C MET A 168 27.67 7.93 3.08
N ILE A 169 28.05 7.89 4.36
CA ILE A 169 27.71 8.96 5.31
C ILE A 169 28.29 10.30 4.85
N ASP A 170 29.55 10.33 4.42
CA ASP A 170 30.19 11.55 3.92
C ASP A 170 29.49 12.10 2.67
N PHE A 171 29.10 11.21 1.74
CA PHE A 171 28.30 11.59 0.58
C PHE A 171 26.96 12.21 0.99
N LEU A 172 26.18 11.54 1.86
CA LEU A 172 24.87 12.05 2.31
C LEU A 172 24.99 13.41 3.02
N LYS A 173 26.04 13.62 3.82
CA LYS A 173 26.34 14.91 4.45
C LYS A 173 26.62 16.00 3.41
N GLN A 174 27.51 15.72 2.46
CA GLN A 174 27.93 16.70 1.46
C GLN A 174 26.81 17.02 0.46
N ALA A 175 26.14 16.00 -0.08
CA ALA A 175 25.13 16.11 -1.11
C ALA A 175 23.81 16.66 -0.56
N PHE A 176 23.37 16.17 0.60
CA PHE A 176 22.00 16.36 1.09
C PHE A 176 21.92 16.99 2.48
N GLY A 177 23.05 17.34 3.10
CA GLY A 177 23.06 17.95 4.43
C GLY A 177 22.62 17.00 5.54
N ALA A 178 22.82 15.69 5.35
CA ALA A 178 22.42 14.68 6.33
C ALA A 178 23.08 14.89 7.69
N GLN A 179 22.35 14.57 8.77
CA GLN A 179 22.86 14.61 10.13
C GLN A 179 22.94 13.20 10.71
N GLU A 180 24.01 12.93 11.46
CA GLU A 180 24.13 11.66 12.21
C GLU A 180 23.16 11.70 13.40
N VAL A 181 22.23 10.74 13.44
CA VAL A 181 21.36 10.51 14.60
C VAL A 181 21.99 9.48 15.52
N LEU A 182 22.48 8.39 14.94
CA LEU A 182 23.10 7.28 15.66
C LEU A 182 24.10 6.58 14.74
N VAL A 183 25.30 6.30 15.24
CA VAL A 183 26.31 5.52 14.48
C VAL A 183 26.98 4.54 15.42
N HIS A 184 26.77 3.25 15.20
CA HIS A 184 27.40 2.17 15.93
C HIS A 184 28.56 1.58 15.13
N ARG A 185 29.78 1.82 15.63
CA ARG A 185 31.03 1.34 15.05
C ARG A 185 31.58 0.19 15.88
N SER A 186 32.09 -0.83 15.21
CA SER A 186 33.00 -1.78 15.82
C SER A 186 34.36 -1.12 16.13
N PRO A 187 35.20 -1.73 17.00
CA PRO A 187 36.55 -1.23 17.26
C PRO A 187 37.45 -1.13 16.02
N ASP A 188 37.25 -2.00 15.03
CA ASP A 188 37.94 -2.00 13.74
C ASP A 188 37.32 -1.03 12.71
N GLY A 189 36.30 -0.27 13.11
CA GLY A 189 35.76 0.87 12.34
C GLY A 189 34.61 0.53 11.39
N VAL A 190 34.15 -0.73 11.36
CA VAL A 190 32.98 -1.17 10.59
C VAL A 190 31.71 -0.57 11.18
N ILE A 191 30.85 -0.04 10.32
CA ILE A 191 29.54 0.47 10.75
C ILE A 191 28.54 -0.69 10.71
N HIS A 192 28.20 -1.21 11.88
CA HIS A 192 27.16 -2.24 11.99
C HIS A 192 25.76 -1.66 11.76
N TYR A 193 25.56 -0.43 12.23
CA TYR A 193 24.30 0.28 12.09
C TYR A 193 24.54 1.78 12.18
N ALA A 194 23.94 2.53 11.27
CA ALA A 194 23.85 3.98 11.34
C ALA A 194 22.46 4.45 10.95
N ARG A 195 22.03 5.52 11.61
CA ARG A 195 20.80 6.25 11.34
C ARG A 195 21.16 7.69 11.03
N MET A 196 20.73 8.14 9.87
CA MET A 196 20.95 9.49 9.35
C MET A 196 19.59 10.18 9.19
N SER A 197 19.51 11.47 9.52
CA SER A 197 18.35 12.31 9.20
C SER A 197 18.64 13.24 8.03
N ILE A 198 17.65 13.40 7.15
CA ILE A 198 17.67 14.36 6.03
C ILE A 198 16.28 14.99 5.98
N GLY A 199 16.18 16.27 6.32
CA GLY A 199 14.89 16.92 6.57
C GLY A 199 14.11 16.19 7.65
N ASP A 200 12.88 15.77 7.35
CA ASP A 200 12.05 14.97 8.25
C ASP A 200 12.20 13.44 8.04
N ALA A 201 13.01 13.00 7.08
CA ALA A 201 13.20 11.59 6.77
C ALA A 201 14.36 10.99 7.57
N VAL A 202 14.29 9.67 7.77
CA VAL A 202 15.33 8.87 8.40
C VAL A 202 15.76 7.77 7.44
N ILE A 203 17.07 7.65 7.23
CA ILE A 203 17.69 6.55 6.51
C ILE A 203 18.49 5.72 7.50
N GLU A 204 18.33 4.41 7.42
CA GLU A 204 19.16 3.46 8.15
C GLU A 204 20.16 2.80 7.20
N MET A 205 21.29 2.37 7.74
CA MET A 205 22.28 1.62 6.97
C MET A 205 23.10 0.68 7.83
N GLY A 206 23.50 -0.44 7.25
CA GLY A 206 24.49 -1.36 7.80
C GLY A 206 25.48 -1.76 6.73
N GLU A 207 26.76 -1.89 7.07
CA GLU A 207 27.79 -2.23 6.09
C GLU A 207 27.57 -3.63 5.51
N ALA A 208 27.68 -3.75 4.18
CA ALA A 208 27.52 -5.01 3.47
C ALA A 208 28.60 -6.03 3.87
N HIS A 209 28.18 -7.24 4.27
CA HIS A 209 29.04 -8.34 4.71
C HIS A 209 28.34 -9.69 4.60
N GLY A 210 29.09 -10.79 4.45
CA GLY A 210 28.54 -12.15 4.50
C GLY A 210 27.43 -12.37 3.46
N GLN A 211 26.24 -12.76 3.91
CA GLN A 211 25.06 -12.90 3.04
C GLN A 211 24.40 -11.55 2.68
N TRP A 212 24.71 -10.49 3.43
CA TRP A 212 24.18 -9.14 3.24
C TRP A 212 25.06 -8.37 2.26
N GLN A 213 24.85 -8.61 0.97
CA GLN A 213 25.60 -7.95 -0.11
C GLN A 213 25.08 -6.53 -0.40
N PRO A 214 25.86 -5.69 -1.11
CA PRO A 214 25.37 -4.39 -1.54
C PRO A 214 24.06 -4.50 -2.33
N MET A 215 23.12 -3.62 -2.00
CA MET A 215 21.81 -3.56 -2.64
C MET A 215 21.47 -2.08 -2.82
N PRO A 216 21.85 -1.50 -3.97
CA PRO A 216 21.50 -0.13 -4.29
C PRO A 216 19.97 0.02 -4.35
N ALA A 217 19.47 1.21 -4.02
CA ALA A 217 18.05 1.51 -4.00
C ALA A 217 17.70 2.76 -4.82
N VAL A 218 16.41 2.98 -5.05
CA VAL A 218 15.89 4.18 -5.69
C VAL A 218 15.11 5.00 -4.66
N PHE A 219 15.34 6.31 -4.68
CA PHE A 219 14.71 7.25 -3.78
C PHE A 219 14.05 8.38 -4.56
N MET A 220 12.91 8.83 -4.05
CA MET A 220 12.40 10.16 -4.34
C MET A 220 12.71 11.07 -3.16
N MET A 221 13.42 12.15 -3.44
CA MET A 221 13.77 13.18 -2.49
C MET A 221 13.04 14.47 -2.83
N TYR A 222 12.27 14.99 -1.87
CA TYR A 222 11.56 16.25 -2.00
C TYR A 222 12.37 17.39 -1.38
N VAL A 223 12.58 18.45 -2.15
CA VAL A 223 13.39 19.62 -1.74
C VAL A 223 12.70 20.92 -2.13
N ASP A 224 13.02 21.99 -1.40
CA ASP A 224 12.58 23.35 -1.74
C ASP A 224 13.16 23.82 -3.09
N ASP A 225 14.46 23.57 -3.31
CA ASP A 225 15.19 24.00 -4.50
C ASP A 225 15.90 22.80 -5.14
N VAL A 226 15.34 22.35 -6.26
CA VAL A 226 15.82 21.18 -7.02
C VAL A 226 17.14 21.47 -7.68
N ASP A 227 17.32 22.68 -8.24
CA ASP A 227 18.54 23.05 -8.94
C ASP A 227 19.71 23.14 -7.95
N GLU A 228 19.51 23.82 -6.82
CA GLU A 228 20.54 23.93 -5.78
C GLU A 228 20.92 22.55 -5.21
N SER A 229 19.92 21.72 -4.89
CA SER A 229 20.13 20.39 -4.33
C SER A 229 20.84 19.46 -5.32
N TYR A 230 20.44 19.50 -6.59
CA TYR A 230 21.08 18.76 -7.67
C TYR A 230 22.54 19.20 -7.88
N GLU A 231 22.79 20.51 -7.98
CA GLU A 231 24.14 21.06 -8.15
C GLU A 231 25.07 20.69 -6.99
N ARG A 232 24.54 20.70 -5.75
CA ARG A 232 25.28 20.27 -4.57
C ARG A 232 25.62 18.79 -4.64
N ALA A 233 24.64 17.96 -5.02
CA ALA A 233 24.79 16.52 -5.07
C ALA A 233 25.81 16.07 -6.13
N ILE A 234 25.82 16.66 -7.33
CA ILE A 234 26.80 16.30 -8.38
C ILE A 234 28.23 16.78 -8.09
N LYS A 235 28.41 17.70 -7.13
CA LYS A 235 29.73 18.14 -6.65
C LYS A 235 30.31 17.20 -5.59
N ALA A 236 29.47 16.35 -4.98
CA ALA A 236 29.93 15.36 -4.01
C ALA A 236 30.76 14.28 -4.72
N GLU A 237 31.81 13.80 -4.05
CA GLU A 237 32.77 12.87 -4.63
C GLU A 237 32.09 11.56 -5.08
N GLY A 238 32.27 11.20 -6.36
CA GLY A 238 31.79 9.93 -6.94
C GLY A 238 30.34 9.96 -7.41
N ALA A 239 29.61 11.07 -7.25
CA ALA A 239 28.27 11.22 -7.78
C ALA A 239 28.29 11.37 -9.30
N LEU A 240 27.30 10.78 -9.98
CA LEU A 240 27.10 10.88 -11.42
C LEU A 240 25.82 11.65 -11.72
N ALA A 241 25.93 12.71 -12.53
CA ALA A 241 24.80 13.40 -13.11
C ALA A 241 24.04 12.45 -14.06
N LYS A 242 22.72 12.32 -13.90
CA LYS A 242 21.87 11.50 -14.77
C LYS A 242 20.93 12.37 -15.58
N ASP A 243 19.86 12.88 -14.98
CA ASP A 243 18.95 13.83 -15.63
C ASP A 243 19.08 15.22 -14.99
N PRO A 244 19.43 16.27 -15.75
CA PRO A 244 19.44 17.62 -15.20
C PRO A 244 18.00 18.06 -14.83
N PRO A 245 17.85 18.90 -13.78
CA PRO A 245 16.55 19.40 -13.35
C PRO A 245 15.75 20.05 -14.47
N LYS A 246 14.55 19.52 -14.71
CA LYS A 246 13.61 20.05 -15.71
C LYS A 246 12.18 20.03 -15.19
N LEU A 247 11.38 20.96 -15.69
CA LEU A 247 9.94 20.95 -15.44
C LEU A 247 9.33 19.77 -16.18
N GLN A 248 8.63 18.92 -15.44
CA GLN A 248 7.92 17.77 -16.00
C GLN A 248 6.51 18.19 -16.45
N PRO A 249 5.87 17.42 -17.35
CA PRO A 249 4.51 17.69 -17.81
C PRO A 249 3.47 17.80 -16.68
N HIS A 250 3.71 17.12 -15.55
CA HIS A 250 2.88 17.16 -14.34
C HIS A 250 3.26 18.30 -13.37
N GLY A 251 3.97 19.33 -13.84
CA GLY A 251 4.25 20.55 -13.11
C GLY A 251 5.35 20.49 -12.04
N ALA A 252 5.86 19.30 -11.68
CA ALA A 252 6.99 19.18 -10.77
C ALA A 252 8.31 19.44 -11.49
N ARG A 253 9.25 20.13 -10.85
CA ARG A 253 10.63 20.18 -11.32
C ARG A 253 11.37 18.96 -10.78
N VAL A 254 12.01 18.20 -11.64
CA VAL A 254 12.68 16.93 -11.26
C VAL A 254 14.02 16.80 -11.97
N GLY A 255 15.06 16.45 -11.22
CA GLY A 255 16.36 15.98 -11.71
C GLY A 255 16.70 14.61 -11.10
N SER A 256 17.76 13.97 -11.58
CA SER A 256 18.21 12.70 -11.03
C SER A 256 19.74 12.56 -11.02
N ILE A 257 20.27 11.96 -9.96
CA ILE A 257 21.69 11.58 -9.85
C ILE A 257 21.83 10.10 -9.50
N THR A 258 23.01 9.55 -9.75
CA THR A 258 23.45 8.27 -9.16
C THR A 258 24.56 8.56 -8.17
N ASP A 259 24.49 7.98 -6.97
CA ASP A 259 25.53 8.17 -5.95
C ASP A 259 26.72 7.21 -6.13
N PRO A 260 27.81 7.31 -5.33
CA PRO A 260 28.99 6.47 -5.47
C PRO A 260 28.77 4.97 -5.19
N PHE A 261 27.56 4.59 -4.78
CA PHE A 261 27.15 3.23 -4.42
C PHE A 261 25.98 2.75 -5.30
N ASP A 262 25.81 3.39 -6.46
CA ASP A 262 24.81 3.07 -7.47
C ASP A 262 23.35 3.32 -7.06
N ASN A 263 23.09 3.99 -5.92
CA ASN A 263 21.71 4.37 -5.60
C ASN A 263 21.28 5.51 -6.51
N VAL A 264 20.00 5.50 -6.90
CA VAL A 264 19.42 6.52 -7.77
C VAL A 264 18.55 7.46 -6.95
N TRP A 265 18.85 8.76 -7.03
CA TRP A 265 18.11 9.79 -6.32
C TRP A 265 17.36 10.65 -7.32
N TYR A 266 16.03 10.55 -7.35
CA TYR A 266 15.17 11.53 -7.99
C TYR A 266 15.00 12.71 -7.04
N ILE A 267 15.42 13.90 -7.46
CA ILE A 267 15.33 15.13 -6.67
C ILE A 267 14.19 15.95 -7.27
N ALA A 268 13.15 16.18 -6.49
CA ALA A 268 11.91 16.80 -6.96
C ALA A 268 11.48 17.96 -6.06
N SER A 269 10.86 18.97 -6.67
CA SER A 269 10.02 19.92 -5.94
C SER A 269 8.66 19.26 -5.68
N GLN A 270 7.82 19.89 -4.86
CA GLN A 270 6.44 19.45 -4.72
C GLN A 270 5.81 19.25 -6.11
N MET A 271 5.16 18.11 -6.29
CA MET A 271 4.24 17.89 -7.39
C MET A 271 3.05 18.81 -7.10
N LYS A 272 2.77 19.79 -7.96
CA LYS A 272 1.47 20.44 -7.92
C LYS A 272 0.43 19.33 -7.97
N SER A 273 -0.45 19.28 -6.99
CA SER A 273 -1.57 18.36 -7.06
C SER A 273 -2.28 18.64 -8.39
N MET A 274 -2.58 17.60 -9.16
CA MET A 274 -3.39 17.76 -10.39
C MET A 274 -4.80 18.31 -10.08
N GLU A 275 -5.14 18.52 -8.80
CA GLU A 275 -6.42 19.04 -8.34
C GLU A 275 -6.51 20.58 -8.39
N GLU A 276 -5.40 21.32 -8.54
CA GLU A 276 -5.40 22.79 -8.39
C GLU A 276 -5.31 23.60 -9.70
N GLU A 277 -5.13 22.97 -10.86
CA GLU A 277 -4.99 23.67 -12.15
C GLU A 277 -6.10 23.32 -13.17
N SER A 278 -7.35 23.18 -12.70
CA SER A 278 -8.52 23.22 -13.58
C SER A 278 -9.60 24.15 -13.01
N THR A 279 -9.70 25.37 -13.55
CA THR A 279 -10.84 26.27 -13.31
C THR A 279 -12.10 25.86 -14.08
N GLU A 280 -12.10 24.68 -14.70
CA GLU A 280 -13.27 23.99 -15.21
C GLU A 280 -13.38 22.65 -14.47
N PRO A 281 -14.57 22.21 -14.01
CA PRO A 281 -14.70 20.94 -13.31
C PRO A 281 -14.32 19.80 -14.26
N GLU A 282 -13.08 19.32 -14.16
CA GLU A 282 -12.60 18.20 -14.94
C GLU A 282 -13.37 16.94 -14.50
N ARG A 283 -14.11 16.36 -15.44
CA ARG A 283 -14.88 15.16 -15.20
C ARG A 283 -13.87 14.02 -15.04
N LYS A 284 -13.56 13.64 -13.78
CA LYS A 284 -12.73 12.46 -13.44
C LYS A 284 -13.04 11.36 -14.45
N PRO A 285 -12.04 10.75 -15.13
CA PRO A 285 -12.31 9.62 -15.99
C PRO A 285 -13.05 8.60 -15.14
N MET A 286 -14.29 8.29 -15.51
CA MET A 286 -15.09 7.31 -14.79
C MET A 286 -14.45 5.95 -15.05
N GLY A 287 -13.41 5.62 -14.29
CA GLY A 287 -13.11 4.22 -14.00
C GLY A 287 -14.43 3.57 -13.55
N ALA A 288 -14.66 2.33 -13.96
CA ALA A 288 -15.89 1.64 -13.60
C ALA A 288 -16.08 1.74 -12.08
N PRO A 289 -17.24 2.23 -11.59
CA PRO A 289 -17.50 2.31 -10.17
C PRO A 289 -17.29 0.93 -9.54
N LYS A 290 -16.53 0.88 -8.46
CA LYS A 290 -16.29 -0.36 -7.70
C LYS A 290 -17.30 -0.45 -6.58
N LEU A 291 -18.00 -1.58 -6.49
CA LEU A 291 -18.78 -1.91 -5.32
C LEU A 291 -17.81 -2.26 -4.19
N PHE A 292 -17.94 -1.61 -3.03
CA PHE A 292 -17.09 -1.89 -1.85
C PHE A 292 -17.91 -2.39 -0.65
N ARG A 293 -19.22 -2.10 -0.62
CA ARG A 293 -20.08 -2.48 0.49
C ARG A 293 -21.55 -2.60 0.08
N ILE A 294 -22.19 -3.65 0.59
CA ILE A 294 -23.65 -3.83 0.58
C ILE A 294 -24.11 -3.84 2.04
N ALA A 295 -25.19 -3.12 2.36
CA ALA A 295 -25.74 -3.08 3.71
C ALA A 295 -27.11 -3.76 3.76
N LEU A 296 -27.26 -4.71 4.69
CA LEU A 296 -28.54 -5.37 5.00
C LEU A 296 -29.05 -4.85 6.33
N GLN A 297 -30.32 -4.44 6.37
CA GLN A 297 -30.93 -4.07 7.64
C GLN A 297 -31.36 -5.34 8.37
N VAL A 298 -30.99 -5.41 9.64
CA VAL A 298 -31.35 -6.48 10.55
C VAL A 298 -31.85 -5.88 11.85
N GLY A 299 -32.46 -6.71 12.70
CA GLY A 299 -32.82 -6.36 14.07
C GLY A 299 -32.14 -7.34 15.02
N ASP A 300 -31.57 -6.82 16.12
CA ASP A 300 -30.76 -7.62 17.04
C ASP A 300 -29.47 -8.13 16.37
N LEU A 301 -28.44 -7.28 16.40
CA LEU A 301 -27.15 -7.56 15.79
C LEU A 301 -26.49 -8.86 16.28
N GLY A 302 -26.75 -9.28 17.53
CA GLY A 302 -26.17 -10.52 18.07
C GLY A 302 -26.74 -11.75 17.36
N LYS A 303 -28.07 -11.80 17.21
CA LYS A 303 -28.74 -12.87 16.46
C LYS A 303 -28.36 -12.86 14.98
N ALA A 304 -28.23 -11.67 14.40
CA ALA A 304 -27.82 -11.50 13.02
C ALA A 304 -26.38 -11.99 12.79
N GLY A 305 -25.46 -11.61 13.68
CA GLY A 305 -24.09 -12.13 13.68
C GLY A 305 -24.07 -13.65 13.73
N GLU A 306 -24.76 -14.27 14.69
CA GLU A 306 -24.80 -15.74 14.82
C GLU A 306 -25.39 -16.46 13.59
N PHE A 307 -26.46 -15.91 13.01
CA PHE A 307 -27.09 -16.47 11.82
C PHE A 307 -26.14 -16.42 10.61
N TYR A 308 -25.61 -15.23 10.30
CA TYR A 308 -24.74 -15.04 9.15
C TYR A 308 -23.40 -15.75 9.31
N SER A 309 -22.87 -15.85 10.53
CA SER A 309 -21.66 -16.62 10.77
C SER A 309 -21.81 -18.10 10.48
N LYS A 310 -22.98 -18.68 10.79
CA LYS A 310 -23.27 -20.07 10.43
C LYS A 310 -23.56 -20.23 8.94
N LEU A 311 -24.19 -19.25 8.30
CA LEU A 311 -24.53 -19.35 6.88
C LEU A 311 -23.27 -19.26 6.01
N LEU A 312 -22.42 -18.28 6.29
CA LEU A 312 -21.22 -17.94 5.52
C LEU A 312 -19.97 -18.68 5.99
N ASP A 313 -20.04 -19.40 7.12
CA ASP A 313 -18.89 -20.05 7.77
C ASP A 313 -17.74 -19.08 8.11
N ASP A 314 -18.09 -17.88 8.56
CA ASP A 314 -17.16 -16.81 8.93
C ASP A 314 -17.68 -16.10 10.19
N PRO A 315 -16.91 -15.95 11.29
CA PRO A 315 -17.37 -15.22 12.48
C PRO A 315 -17.72 -13.74 12.20
N GLY A 316 -17.19 -13.16 11.13
CA GLY A 316 -17.30 -11.74 10.83
C GLY A 316 -16.66 -10.86 11.90
N ILE A 317 -16.79 -9.55 11.73
CA ILE A 317 -16.21 -8.53 12.61
C ILE A 317 -17.32 -7.66 13.19
N PRO A 318 -17.67 -7.79 14.48
CA PRO A 318 -18.57 -6.86 15.14
C PRO A 318 -17.88 -5.50 15.32
N ILE A 319 -18.57 -4.41 15.00
CA ILE A 319 -18.00 -3.05 15.08
C ILE A 319 -18.36 -2.42 16.44
N PRO A 320 -17.40 -2.25 17.38
CA PRO A 320 -17.69 -1.95 18.80
C PRO A 320 -18.40 -0.61 19.09
N ARG A 321 -18.55 0.26 18.09
CA ARG A 321 -19.28 1.55 18.18
C ARG A 321 -20.26 1.78 17.03
N GLY A 322 -20.48 0.78 16.19
CA GLY A 322 -21.49 0.81 15.13
C GLY A 322 -22.57 -0.21 15.47
N SER A 323 -23.82 0.08 15.15
CA SER A 323 -24.87 -0.95 15.09
C SER A 323 -24.62 -1.88 13.90
N ARG A 324 -23.41 -2.46 13.79
CA ARG A 324 -22.89 -3.12 12.58
C ARG A 324 -22.02 -4.34 12.84
N HIS A 325 -22.15 -5.34 11.97
CA HIS A 325 -21.32 -6.56 11.92
C HIS A 325 -20.93 -6.80 10.47
N TYR A 326 -19.64 -6.96 10.18
CA TYR A 326 -19.12 -7.04 8.81
C TYR A 326 -18.66 -8.45 8.46
N PHE A 327 -18.95 -8.88 7.24
CA PHE A 327 -18.44 -10.12 6.65
C PHE A 327 -17.68 -9.76 5.37
N ASN A 328 -16.54 -10.41 5.14
CA ASN A 328 -15.73 -10.19 3.96
C ASN A 328 -16.21 -11.13 2.85
N CYS A 329 -16.65 -10.59 1.72
CA CYS A 329 -17.17 -11.35 0.59
C CYS A 329 -16.32 -11.04 -0.66
N GLY A 330 -15.03 -11.36 -0.57
CA GLY A 330 -14.02 -10.93 -1.54
C GLY A 330 -13.73 -9.43 -1.42
N PRO A 331 -13.80 -8.62 -2.50
CA PRO A 331 -13.54 -7.18 -2.44
C PRO A 331 -14.71 -6.36 -1.89
N VAL A 332 -15.84 -6.99 -1.58
CA VAL A 332 -17.07 -6.33 -1.10
C VAL A 332 -17.35 -6.74 0.35
N ILE A 333 -17.67 -5.76 1.20
CA ILE A 333 -18.11 -5.99 2.57
C ILE A 333 -19.63 -6.18 2.59
N LEU A 334 -20.11 -7.28 3.17
CA LEU A 334 -21.49 -7.41 3.60
C LEU A 334 -21.63 -6.82 5.01
N ALA A 335 -22.37 -5.73 5.13
CA ALA A 335 -22.59 -5.04 6.39
C ALA A 335 -24.00 -5.31 6.93
N LEU A 336 -24.11 -6.05 8.02
CA LEU A 336 -25.36 -6.12 8.78
C LEU A 336 -25.51 -4.82 9.57
N VAL A 337 -26.68 -4.20 9.51
CA VAL A 337 -26.98 -2.93 10.19
C VAL A 337 -28.20 -3.10 11.08
N ASP A 338 -27.99 -3.04 12.40
CA ASP A 338 -29.07 -3.08 13.40
C ASP A 338 -29.73 -1.70 13.50
N VAL A 339 -30.86 -1.56 12.80
CA VAL A 339 -31.66 -0.32 12.78
C VAL A 339 -32.61 -0.22 13.98
N ALA A 340 -32.86 -1.33 14.68
CA ALA A 340 -33.74 -1.36 15.85
C ALA A 340 -33.10 -0.63 17.05
N LYS A 341 -31.77 -0.72 17.22
CA LYS A 341 -31.03 -0.02 18.28
C LYS A 341 -30.95 1.51 18.13
N GLY A 342 -31.26 2.07 16.95
CA GLY A 342 -31.08 3.49 16.64
C GLY A 342 -32.35 4.36 16.70
N GLY A 343 -33.54 3.76 16.77
CA GLY A 343 -34.80 4.52 16.70
C GLY A 343 -36.09 3.69 16.74
N GLY A 344 -36.02 2.38 16.98
CA GLY A 344 -37.20 1.51 17.00
C GLY A 344 -37.79 1.18 15.63
N GLU A 345 -37.06 1.46 14.54
CA GLU A 345 -37.48 1.15 13.18
C GLU A 345 -37.42 -0.37 12.92
N LYS A 346 -38.41 -0.89 12.19
CA LYS A 346 -38.39 -2.28 11.71
C LYS A 346 -37.37 -2.39 10.56
N PRO A 347 -36.53 -3.44 10.52
CA PRO A 347 -35.64 -3.68 9.40
C PRO A 347 -36.39 -3.69 8.07
N GLN A 348 -35.89 -2.93 7.10
CA GLN A 348 -36.39 -2.93 5.74
C GLN A 348 -35.52 -3.87 4.91
N PRO A 349 -36.07 -4.99 4.41
CA PRO A 349 -35.30 -5.90 3.59
C PRO A 349 -34.86 -5.25 2.27
N THR A 350 -33.79 -5.76 1.68
CA THR A 350 -33.41 -5.34 0.33
C THR A 350 -34.56 -5.63 -0.66
N PRO A 351 -34.77 -4.75 -1.66
CA PRO A 351 -35.87 -4.93 -2.60
C PRO A 351 -35.68 -6.17 -3.50
N ASP A 352 -34.47 -6.71 -3.55
CA ASP A 352 -34.11 -7.89 -4.33
C ASP A 352 -32.96 -8.65 -3.65
N TYR A 353 -32.60 -9.79 -4.24
CA TYR A 353 -31.59 -10.71 -3.74
C TYR A 353 -30.16 -10.18 -3.90
N VAL A 354 -29.33 -10.43 -2.88
CA VAL A 354 -27.87 -10.27 -2.99
C VAL A 354 -27.26 -11.59 -3.47
N TYR A 355 -26.51 -11.55 -4.57
CA TYR A 355 -25.93 -12.72 -5.21
C TYR A 355 -24.49 -12.95 -4.76
N PHE A 356 -24.17 -14.19 -4.42
CA PHE A 356 -22.85 -14.66 -4.02
C PHE A 356 -22.39 -15.74 -4.98
N ALA A 357 -21.18 -15.59 -5.52
CA ALA A 357 -20.47 -16.69 -6.16
C ALA A 357 -19.75 -17.50 -5.08
N VAL A 358 -19.88 -18.83 -5.12
CA VAL A 358 -19.27 -19.73 -4.13
C VAL A 358 -18.61 -20.92 -4.83
N GLU A 359 -17.46 -21.34 -4.29
CA GLU A 359 -16.70 -22.49 -4.79
C GLU A 359 -17.43 -23.83 -4.52
N ASN A 360 -18.12 -23.93 -3.37
CA ASN A 360 -18.81 -25.13 -2.93
C ASN A 360 -20.28 -24.83 -2.59
N LEU A 361 -21.14 -24.92 -3.61
CA LEU A 361 -22.56 -24.56 -3.50
C LEU A 361 -23.33 -25.49 -2.55
N GLU A 362 -23.03 -26.78 -2.58
CA GLU A 362 -23.69 -27.80 -1.76
C GLU A 362 -23.45 -27.60 -0.27
N GLU A 363 -22.26 -27.16 0.12
CA GLU A 363 -21.94 -26.95 1.53
C GLU A 363 -22.71 -25.74 2.10
N VAL A 364 -22.79 -24.65 1.33
CA VAL A 364 -23.61 -23.48 1.69
C VAL A 364 -25.09 -23.88 1.76
N PHE A 365 -25.54 -24.73 0.84
CA PHE A 365 -26.91 -25.24 0.82
C PHE A 365 -27.27 -26.04 2.07
N GLU A 366 -26.41 -26.94 2.53
CA GLU A 366 -26.65 -27.71 3.76
C GLU A 366 -26.67 -26.79 5.00
N ARG A 367 -25.82 -25.76 5.05
CA ARG A 367 -25.88 -24.74 6.12
C ARG A 367 -27.19 -23.95 6.09
N ALA A 368 -27.64 -23.52 4.90
CA ALA A 368 -28.91 -22.82 4.73
C ALA A 368 -30.12 -23.69 5.14
N LYS A 369 -30.09 -24.97 4.79
CA LYS A 369 -31.10 -25.96 5.20
C LYS A 369 -31.12 -26.16 6.71
N ALA A 370 -29.95 -26.29 7.35
CA ALA A 370 -29.84 -26.39 8.80
C ALA A 370 -30.36 -25.13 9.53
N LEU A 371 -30.23 -23.97 8.90
CA LEU A 371 -30.75 -22.69 9.39
C LEU A 371 -32.25 -22.49 9.06
N ASN A 372 -32.88 -23.39 8.31
CA ASN A 372 -34.27 -23.29 7.84
C ASN A 372 -34.59 -21.99 7.08
N CYS A 373 -33.64 -21.50 6.27
CA CYS A 373 -33.78 -20.23 5.54
C CYS A 373 -34.00 -20.38 4.02
N LEU A 374 -34.15 -21.60 3.50
CA LEU A 374 -34.40 -21.83 2.06
C LEU A 374 -35.67 -21.10 1.60
N ALA A 375 -35.57 -20.39 0.47
CA ALA A 375 -36.67 -19.63 -0.09
C ALA A 375 -37.83 -20.56 -0.50
N LYS A 376 -39.06 -20.13 -0.24
CA LYS A 376 -40.28 -20.92 -0.48
C LYS A 376 -40.94 -20.64 -1.82
N ASP A 377 -40.50 -19.59 -2.51
CA ASP A 377 -41.04 -19.16 -3.78
C ASP A 377 -40.65 -20.09 -4.93
N ARG A 378 -41.28 -19.87 -6.09
CA ARG A 378 -40.91 -20.50 -7.35
C ARG A 378 -40.43 -19.44 -8.33
N TYR A 379 -39.29 -19.70 -8.97
CA TYR A 379 -38.76 -18.89 -10.05
C TYR A 379 -38.69 -19.72 -11.32
N HIS A 380 -39.31 -19.24 -12.40
CA HIS A 380 -39.38 -19.95 -13.70
C HIS A 380 -39.90 -21.40 -13.56
N ASP A 381 -40.98 -21.59 -12.79
CA ASP A 381 -41.58 -22.89 -12.47
C ASP A 381 -40.68 -23.85 -11.68
N GLN A 382 -39.50 -23.42 -11.24
CA GLN A 382 -38.57 -24.18 -10.41
C GLN A 382 -38.64 -23.73 -8.95
N GLU A 383 -38.40 -24.63 -8.00
CA GLU A 383 -38.31 -24.27 -6.58
C GLU A 383 -37.09 -23.38 -6.34
N ALA A 384 -37.30 -22.20 -5.73
CA ALA A 384 -36.25 -21.23 -5.51
C ALA A 384 -35.21 -21.74 -4.50
N GLY A 385 -35.69 -22.35 -3.41
CA GLY A 385 -34.86 -22.91 -2.35
C GLY A 385 -34.20 -24.25 -2.65
N GLN A 386 -34.19 -24.74 -3.90
CA GLN A 386 -33.44 -25.92 -4.31
C GLN A 386 -32.25 -25.51 -5.19
N ILE A 387 -31.18 -26.30 -5.18
CA ILE A 387 -30.11 -26.17 -6.17
C ILE A 387 -30.67 -26.57 -7.52
N VAL A 388 -30.81 -25.59 -8.42
CA VAL A 388 -31.36 -25.81 -9.75
C VAL A 388 -30.52 -25.08 -10.79
N LYS A 389 -30.33 -25.72 -11.95
CA LYS A 389 -29.80 -25.05 -13.14
C LYS A 389 -30.88 -24.15 -13.75
N ARG A 390 -30.65 -22.84 -13.68
CA ARG A 390 -31.54 -21.81 -14.19
C ARG A 390 -31.52 -21.78 -15.72
N PRO A 391 -32.58 -21.26 -16.37
CA PRO A 391 -32.69 -21.24 -17.84
C PRO A 391 -31.51 -20.58 -18.57
N TRP A 392 -30.82 -19.64 -17.93
CA TRP A 392 -29.63 -18.94 -18.47
C TRP A 392 -28.30 -19.62 -18.13
N GLY A 393 -28.30 -20.75 -17.43
CA GLY A 393 -27.13 -21.63 -17.25
C GLY A 393 -26.58 -21.71 -15.82
N GLU A 394 -26.85 -20.72 -14.97
CA GLU A 394 -26.40 -20.70 -13.58
C GLU A 394 -26.94 -21.87 -12.78
N VAL A 395 -26.12 -22.44 -11.92
CA VAL A 395 -26.55 -23.40 -10.89
C VAL A 395 -26.62 -22.64 -9.58
N SER A 396 -27.82 -22.47 -9.04
CA SER A 396 -28.05 -21.60 -7.88
C SER A 396 -29.22 -22.02 -6.99
N PHE A 397 -29.26 -21.51 -5.75
CA PHE A 397 -30.41 -21.58 -4.87
C PHE A 397 -30.60 -20.25 -4.11
N TYR A 398 -31.83 -20.02 -3.65
CA TYR A 398 -32.25 -18.79 -2.98
C TYR A 398 -32.60 -19.03 -1.51
N ILE A 399 -32.35 -18.04 -0.67
CA ILE A 399 -32.72 -18.03 0.75
C ILE A 399 -33.35 -16.69 1.15
N GLU A 400 -34.10 -16.70 2.25
CA GLU A 400 -34.54 -15.50 2.95
C GLU A 400 -34.00 -15.54 4.38
N ASP A 401 -33.31 -14.47 4.80
CA ASP A 401 -32.89 -14.36 6.20
C ASP A 401 -34.10 -14.10 7.13
N PRO A 402 -33.93 -14.18 8.47
CA PRO A 402 -35.01 -13.91 9.42
C PRO A 402 -35.59 -12.49 9.38
N TRP A 403 -34.95 -11.56 8.68
CA TRP A 403 -35.36 -10.16 8.52
C TRP A 403 -35.95 -9.88 7.13
N GLY A 404 -36.08 -10.91 6.29
CA GLY A 404 -36.66 -10.85 4.94
C GLY A 404 -35.69 -10.44 3.84
N ASN A 405 -34.39 -10.33 4.11
CA ASN A 405 -33.39 -10.07 3.07
C ASN A 405 -33.21 -11.33 2.22
N GLY A 406 -33.37 -11.20 0.91
CA GLY A 406 -33.10 -12.27 -0.04
C GLY A 406 -31.60 -12.42 -0.32
N LEU A 407 -31.08 -13.65 -0.28
CA LEU A 407 -29.74 -13.97 -0.82
C LEU A 407 -29.82 -15.11 -1.83
N CYS A 408 -28.95 -15.07 -2.84
CA CYS A 408 -28.81 -16.11 -3.86
C CYS A 408 -27.35 -16.59 -3.87
N PHE A 409 -27.14 -17.89 -3.79
CA PHE A 409 -25.82 -18.50 -3.91
C PHE A 409 -25.73 -19.21 -5.25
N VAL A 410 -24.66 -18.94 -5.99
CA VAL A 410 -24.41 -19.43 -7.35
C VAL A 410 -23.06 -20.14 -7.37
N ASP A 411 -23.00 -21.31 -8.00
CA ASP A 411 -21.75 -21.99 -8.31
C ASP A 411 -20.90 -21.08 -9.21
N GLU A 412 -19.72 -20.70 -8.72
CA GLU A 412 -18.84 -19.73 -9.39
C GLU A 412 -18.38 -20.16 -10.79
N THR A 413 -18.45 -21.45 -11.09
CA THR A 413 -18.07 -21.99 -12.41
C THR A 413 -19.20 -21.83 -13.44
N THR A 414 -20.39 -21.42 -13.00
CA THR A 414 -21.60 -21.34 -13.82
C THR A 414 -22.18 -19.92 -13.95
N LEU A 415 -21.47 -18.90 -13.46
CA LEU A 415 -21.93 -17.51 -13.41
C LEU A 415 -22.38 -17.00 -14.78
N PHE A 416 -23.61 -16.47 -14.86
CA PHE A 416 -24.10 -15.81 -16.04
C PHE A 416 -23.86 -14.30 -15.91
N THR A 417 -22.76 -13.85 -16.52
CA THR A 417 -22.37 -12.42 -16.46
C THR A 417 -22.98 -11.57 -17.58
N GLY A 418 -23.83 -12.17 -18.42
CA GLY A 418 -24.42 -11.51 -19.59
C GLY A 418 -23.42 -11.09 -20.68
N LYS A 419 -22.18 -11.61 -20.63
CA LYS A 419 -21.10 -11.35 -21.59
C LYS A 419 -20.95 -12.45 -22.63
#